data_AF-A0A942GG99-F1
#
_entry.id   AF-A0A942GG99-F1
#
_cell.length_a   1.000
_cell.length_b   1.000
_cell.length_c   1.000
_cell.angle_alpha   90.00
_cell.angle_beta   90.00
_cell.angle_gamma   90.00
#
_symmetry.space_group_name_H-M   'P 1'
#
loop_
_entity.id
_entity.type
_entity.pdbx_description
1 polymer ?
#
loop_
_entity_poly.entity_id
_entity_poly.type
_entity_poly.pdbx_seq_one_letter_code
_entity_poly.pdbx_strand_id
1 'polypeptide(L)'
;MSAIANLIEVRALPDYKLWLHYDDGVVGDIDLSQLLGQGVFNLWNDYRRFEQVVIGPHGELTWGDDIELCADALYLELAGKRPEEVFASLRAEHVDA
;
A
#
# COMPACT_ATOMS: atom_id res chain seq x y z
N MET A 1 -4.45 -5.94 14.60
CA MET A 1 -5.25 -6.40 13.45
C MET A 1 -4.30 -7.21 12.59
N SER A 2 -4.70 -8.40 12.12
CA SER A 2 -3.88 -9.12 11.13
C SER A 2 -3.99 -8.38 9.79
N ALA A 3 -2.86 -8.26 9.08
CA ALA A 3 -2.82 -7.75 7.71
C ALA A 3 -3.60 -8.68 6.75
N ILE A 4 -4.10 -8.14 5.65
CA ILE A 4 -4.78 -8.91 4.60
C ILE A 4 -3.76 -9.79 3.86
N ALA A 5 -2.64 -9.17 3.48
CA ALA A 5 -1.47 -9.79 2.88
C ALA A 5 -0.25 -8.93 3.23
N ASN A 6 0.94 -9.53 3.37
CA ASN A 6 2.13 -8.76 3.71
C ASN A 6 2.76 -8.18 2.45
N LEU A 7 2.93 -6.86 2.42
CA LEU A 7 3.73 -6.20 1.38
C LEU A 7 5.21 -6.59 1.57
N ILE A 8 5.82 -7.20 0.57
CA ILE A 8 7.20 -7.70 0.64
C ILE A 8 8.16 -6.91 -0.23
N GLU A 9 7.65 -6.19 -1.24
CA GLU A 9 8.47 -5.33 -2.07
C GLU A 9 7.68 -4.13 -2.59
N VAL A 10 8.34 -2.98 -2.64
CA VAL A 10 7.83 -1.73 -3.22
C VAL A 10 8.90 -1.10 -4.09
N ARG A 11 8.50 -0.54 -5.23
CA ARG A 11 9.37 0.28 -6.08
C ARG A 11 8.64 1.52 -6.54
N ALA A 12 9.27 2.69 -6.38
CA ALA A 12 8.80 3.89 -7.03
C ALA A 12 9.02 3.81 -8.54
N LEU A 13 7.99 4.15 -9.30
CA LEU A 13 7.98 4.22 -10.75
C LEU A 13 7.75 5.68 -11.20
N PRO A 14 8.10 6.01 -12.46
CA PRO A 14 7.76 7.30 -13.05
C PRO A 14 6.27 7.65 -12.94
N ASP A 15 5.98 8.95 -13.05
CA ASP A 15 4.61 9.49 -13.00
C ASP A 15 3.87 9.20 -11.69
N TYR A 16 4.61 9.12 -10.57
CA TYR A 16 4.07 8.92 -9.23
C TYR A 16 3.31 7.61 -9.03
N LYS A 17 3.81 6.57 -9.70
CA LYS A 17 3.30 5.21 -9.53
C LYS A 17 4.16 4.43 -8.56
N LEU A 18 3.54 3.46 -7.91
CA LEU A 18 4.23 2.45 -7.11
C LEU A 18 3.96 1.07 -7.67
N TRP A 19 5.01 0.30 -7.91
CA TRP A 19 4.89 -1.14 -8.10
C TRP A 19 4.94 -1.82 -6.74
N LEU A 20 3.95 -2.65 -6.45
CA LEU A 20 3.79 -3.36 -5.19
C LEU A 20 3.78 -4.87 -5.43
N HIS A 21 4.36 -5.63 -4.50
CA HIS A 21 4.34 -7.09 -4.49
C HIS A 21 4.09 -7.61 -3.08
N TYR A 22 3.03 -8.41 -2.96
CA TYR A 22 2.57 -9.02 -1.72
C TYR A 22 2.96 -10.50 -1.66
N ASP A 23 3.04 -11.05 -0.45
CA ASP A 23 3.44 -12.43 -0.18
C ASP A 23 2.46 -13.49 -0.70
N ASP A 24 1.20 -13.13 -0.93
CA ASP A 24 0.17 -13.97 -1.56
C ASP A 24 0.29 -14.03 -3.10
N GLY A 25 1.27 -13.31 -3.66
CA GLY A 25 1.54 -13.25 -5.09
C GLY A 25 0.79 -12.14 -5.84
N VAL A 26 -0.01 -11.31 -5.16
CA VAL A 26 -0.60 -10.12 -5.78
C VAL A 26 0.50 -9.11 -6.12
N VAL A 27 0.51 -8.66 -7.37
CA VAL A 27 1.47 -7.69 -7.91
C VAL A 27 0.73 -6.68 -8.78
N GLY A 28 1.07 -5.40 -8.66
CA GLY A 28 0.52 -4.39 -9.55
C GLY A 28 1.03 -2.98 -9.30
N ASP A 29 0.61 -2.07 -10.17
CA ASP A 29 0.96 -0.66 -10.12
C ASP A 29 -0.22 0.15 -9.55
N ILE A 30 0.06 1.04 -8.59
CA ILE A 30 -0.89 2.04 -8.07
C ILE A 30 -0.47 3.43 -8.54
N ASP A 31 -1.43 4.23 -9.00
CA ASP A 31 -1.21 5.63 -9.40
C ASP A 31 -1.58 6.59 -8.26
N LEU A 32 -0.57 7.28 -7.73
CA LEU A 32 -0.73 8.25 -6.64
C LEU A 32 -0.72 9.71 -7.13
N SER A 33 -0.69 9.93 -8.45
CA SER A 33 -0.62 11.29 -9.04
C SER A 33 -1.75 12.21 -8.60
N GLN A 34 -2.92 11.64 -8.27
CA GLN A 34 -4.08 12.40 -7.79
C GLN A 34 -3.88 13.00 -6.40
N LEU A 35 -2.91 12.54 -5.62
CA LEU A 35 -2.63 13.04 -4.27
C LEU A 35 -1.62 14.21 -4.26
N LEU A 36 -0.95 14.47 -5.38
CA LEU A 36 0.14 15.45 -5.46
C LEU A 36 -0.31 16.85 -5.05
N GLY A 37 0.55 17.52 -4.28
CA GLY A 37 0.33 18.89 -3.83
C GLY A 37 -0.76 19.05 -2.77
N GLN A 38 -1.33 17.95 -2.26
CA GLN A 38 -2.40 17.99 -1.27
C GLN A 38 -1.88 17.74 0.14
N GLY A 39 -1.95 18.75 1.01
CA GLY A 39 -1.61 18.58 2.44
C GLY A 39 -0.21 17.98 2.65
N VAL A 40 -0.14 16.84 3.34
CA VAL A 40 1.12 16.12 3.61
C VAL A 40 1.82 15.64 2.33
N PHE A 41 1.07 15.37 1.26
CA PHE A 41 1.61 14.93 -0.04
C PHE A 41 2.35 16.03 -0.81
N ASN A 42 2.42 17.27 -0.28
CA ASN A 42 3.33 18.29 -0.81
C ASN A 42 4.80 17.86 -0.80
N LEU A 43 5.18 16.90 0.07
CA LEU A 43 6.51 16.30 0.08
C LEU A 43 6.90 15.72 -1.29
N TRP A 44 5.93 15.15 -2.02
CA TRP A 44 6.15 14.52 -3.32
C TRP A 44 6.29 15.50 -4.49
N ASN A 45 6.11 16.81 -4.27
CA ASN A 45 6.45 17.80 -5.29
C ASN A 45 7.95 17.76 -5.64
N ASP A 46 8.78 17.29 -4.71
CA ASP A 46 10.11 16.79 -5.02
C ASP A 46 10.03 15.28 -5.32
N TYR A 47 10.13 14.92 -6.60
CA TYR A 47 10.09 13.52 -7.01
C TYR A 47 11.21 12.67 -6.36
N ARG A 48 12.36 13.27 -6.01
CA ARG A 48 13.42 12.56 -5.27
C ARG A 48 12.96 12.11 -3.88
N ARG A 49 12.03 12.84 -3.27
CA ARG A 49 11.39 12.41 -2.02
C ARG A 49 10.43 11.28 -2.30
N PHE A 50 9.62 11.35 -3.35
CA PHE A 50 8.73 10.25 -3.74
C PHE A 50 9.47 8.93 -3.98
N GLU A 51 10.67 8.99 -4.58
CA GLU A 51 11.52 7.81 -4.80
C GLU A 51 12.02 7.13 -3.51
N GLN A 52 11.93 7.80 -2.35
CA GLN A 52 12.42 7.29 -1.05
C GLN A 52 11.42 6.41 -0.31
N VAL A 53 10.38 5.93 -0.99
CA VAL A 53 9.41 5.00 -0.40
C VAL A 53 10.11 3.76 0.15
N VAL A 54 9.76 3.37 1.37
CA VAL A 54 10.21 2.13 2.00
C VAL A 54 9.05 1.44 2.71
N ILE A 55 9.23 0.15 3.02
CA ILE A 55 8.29 -0.59 3.87
C ILE A 55 8.69 -0.34 5.33
N GLY A 56 7.76 0.21 6.10
CA GLY A 56 7.93 0.52 7.51
C GLY A 56 7.84 -0.72 8.41
N PRO A 57 8.13 -0.56 9.71
CA PRO A 57 8.17 -1.67 10.66
C PRO A 57 6.83 -2.40 10.86
N HIS A 58 5.71 -1.79 10.46
CA HIS A 58 4.37 -2.40 10.55
C HIS A 58 3.82 -2.84 9.18
N GLY A 59 4.65 -2.81 8.12
CA GLY A 59 4.26 -3.19 6.77
C GLY A 59 3.61 -2.07 5.94
N GLU A 60 3.48 -0.87 6.51
CA GLU A 60 3.05 0.35 5.83
C GLU A 60 4.07 0.83 4.80
N LEU A 61 3.63 1.59 3.81
CA LEU A 61 4.54 2.34 2.95
C LEU A 61 4.81 3.68 3.62
N THR A 62 6.07 4.04 3.74
CA THR A 62 6.48 5.27 4.42
C THR A 62 7.50 6.07 3.61
N TRP A 63 7.41 7.38 3.72
CA TRP A 63 8.41 8.37 3.25
C TRP A 63 9.07 9.07 4.45
N GLY A 64 9.50 8.27 5.44
CA GLY A 64 9.94 8.77 6.74
C GLY A 64 8.74 9.14 7.63
N ASP A 65 8.95 10.01 8.61
CA ASP A 65 7.92 10.37 9.60
C ASP A 65 6.78 11.25 9.03
N ASP A 66 6.87 11.65 7.75
CA ASP A 66 5.98 12.63 7.13
C ASP A 66 4.73 12.02 6.47
N ILE A 67 4.86 10.84 5.86
CA ILE A 67 3.77 10.18 5.11
C ILE A 67 3.81 8.68 5.36
N GLU A 68 2.66 8.14 5.74
CA GLU A 68 2.40 6.71 5.88
C GLU A 68 1.15 6.34 5.08
N LEU A 69 1.24 5.29 4.27
CA LEU A 69 0.10 4.68 3.57
C LEU A 69 -0.09 3.24 4.04
N CYS A 70 -1.33 2.88 4.31
CA CYS A 70 -1.69 1.52 4.73
C CYS A 70 -1.59 0.54 3.55
N ALA A 71 -0.75 -0.49 3.68
CA ALA A 71 -0.58 -1.52 2.65
C ALA A 71 -1.87 -2.31 2.37
N ASP A 72 -2.73 -2.53 3.37
CA ASP A 72 -4.02 -3.22 3.17
C ASP A 72 -4.96 -2.41 2.25
N ALA A 73 -4.97 -1.08 2.38
CA ALA A 73 -5.79 -0.22 1.52
C ALA A 73 -5.34 -0.31 0.05
N LEU A 74 -4.02 -0.30 -0.18
CA LEU A 74 -3.45 -0.44 -1.53
C LEU A 74 -3.66 -1.85 -2.09
N TYR A 75 -3.62 -2.88 -1.25
CA TYR A 75 -3.93 -4.25 -1.65
C TYR A 75 -5.36 -4.37 -2.16
N LEU A 76 -6.32 -3.80 -1.43
CA LEU A 76 -7.74 -3.83 -1.82
C LEU A 76 -7.97 -3.14 -3.18
N GLU A 77 -7.30 -2.02 -3.41
CA GLU A 77 -7.32 -1.31 -4.69
C GLU A 77 -6.77 -2.17 -5.82
N LEU A 78 -5.58 -2.77 -5.65
CA LEU A 78 -4.97 -3.66 -6.64
C LEU A 78 -5.82 -4.90 -6.93
N ALA A 79 -6.35 -5.53 -5.89
CA ALA A 79 -7.15 -6.74 -6.01
C ALA A 79 -8.56 -6.47 -6.54
N GLY A 80 -8.98 -5.19 -6.65
CA GLY A 80 -10.34 -4.80 -6.99
C GLY A 80 -11.38 -5.31 -5.98
N LYS A 81 -10.95 -5.59 -4.75
CA LYS A 81 -11.79 -6.16 -3.68
C LYS A 81 -12.30 -5.04 -2.79
N ARG A 82 -13.55 -5.11 -2.38
CA ARG A 82 -14.03 -4.23 -1.32
C ARG A 82 -13.62 -4.77 0.06
N PRO A 83 -13.43 -3.90 1.07
CA PRO A 83 -13.07 -4.33 2.42
C PRO A 83 -13.98 -5.44 2.96
N GLU A 84 -15.30 -5.37 2.70
CA GLU A 84 -16.28 -6.32 3.22
C GLU A 84 -16.06 -7.75 2.71
N GLU A 85 -15.56 -7.91 1.49
CA GLU A 85 -15.30 -9.20 0.86
C GLU A 85 -14.09 -9.90 1.50
N VAL A 86 -13.10 -9.11 1.91
CA VAL A 86 -11.92 -9.61 2.60
C VAL A 86 -12.22 -9.94 4.07
N PHE A 87 -12.90 -9.05 4.79
CA PHE A 87 -13.26 -9.30 6.20
C PHE A 87 -14.30 -10.41 6.38
N ALA A 88 -15.11 -10.72 5.38
CA ALA A 88 -15.98 -11.91 5.40
C ALA A 88 -15.15 -13.20 5.31
N SER A 89 -14.12 -13.22 4.46
CA SER A 89 -13.25 -14.38 4.24
C SER A 89 -12.31 -14.63 5.43
N LEU A 90 -11.76 -13.58 6.05
CA LEU A 90 -10.97 -13.68 7.28
C LEU A 90 -11.76 -14.28 8.47
N ARG A 91 -13.08 -14.07 8.51
CA ARG A 91 -13.96 -14.69 9.52
C ARG A 91 -14.24 -16.17 9.23
N ALA A 92 -14.20 -16.59 7.97
CA ALA A 92 -14.41 -17.98 7.60
C ALA A 92 -13.18 -18.85 7.90
N GLU A 93 -11.96 -18.30 7.81
CA GLU A 93 -10.72 -19.04 8.08
C GLU A 93 -10.38 -19.17 9.58
N HIS A 94 -11.15 -18.54 10.48
CA HIS A 94 -10.99 -18.66 11.93
C HIS A 94 -12.06 -19.52 12.62
N VAL A 95 -12.86 -20.26 11.85
CA VAL A 95 -13.84 -21.24 12.37
C VAL A 95 -13.43 -22.64 11.92
N ASP A 96 -12.27 -23.08 12.39
CA ASP A 96 -11.89 -24.49 12.50
C ASP A 96 -10.70 -24.61 13.48
N ALA A 97 -10.98 -24.46 14.78
CA ALA A 97 -10.14 -24.91 15.89
C ALA A 97 -10.99 -25.16 17.15
#